data_AF-A0A4R9VJD5-F1
#
_entry.id   AF-A0A4R9VJD5-F1
#
_cell.length_a   1.000
_cell.length_b   1.000
_cell.length_c   1.000
_cell.angle_alpha   90.00
_cell.angle_beta   90.00
_cell.angle_gamma   90.00
#
_symmetry.space_group_name_H-M   'P 1'
#
loop_
_entity.id
_entity.type
_entity.pdbx_description
1 polymer ?
#
loop_
_entity_poly.entity_id
_entity_poly.type
_entity_poly.pdbx_seq_one_letter_code
_entity_poly.pdbx_strand_id
1 'polypeptide(L)'
;LDIFDTTKFPGKRAMRKFPAQNLEWALMADGVAPADVYEVLATPEGVDRAFKKLDTIKQDIVWWDAGAQPAQLLASKEVVMTTAWNGRIQNAIDTDGKPFKIVWNNQILEYDMIAIPN
;
A
#
# COMPACT_ATOMS: atom_id res chain seq x y z
N LEU A 1 10.70 -2.38 2.46
CA LEU A 1 9.79 -2.30 1.29
C LEU A 1 10.10 -1.02 0.53
N ASP A 2 10.12 -1.08 -0.81
CA ASP A 2 10.50 0.07 -1.65
C ASP A 2 9.63 1.32 -1.41
N ILE A 3 8.33 1.16 -1.09
CA ILE A 3 7.42 2.28 -0.79
C ILE A 3 7.81 3.08 0.46
N PHE A 4 8.62 2.50 1.36
CA PHE A 4 9.17 3.16 2.55
C PHE A 4 10.62 3.67 2.35
N ASP A 5 11.27 3.34 1.22
CA ASP A 5 12.64 3.76 0.96
C ASP A 5 12.65 5.12 0.24
N THR A 6 12.53 6.17 1.03
CA THR A 6 12.39 7.55 0.54
C THR A 6 13.67 8.12 -0.05
N THR A 7 14.82 7.51 0.28
CA THR A 7 16.13 7.91 -0.22
C THR A 7 16.36 7.31 -1.60
N LYS A 8 16.03 6.03 -1.79
CA LYS A 8 16.16 5.34 -3.08
C LYS A 8 15.07 5.77 -4.08
N PHE A 9 13.85 6.02 -3.58
CA PHE A 9 12.70 6.47 -4.37
C PHE A 9 12.17 7.81 -3.82
N PRO A 10 12.83 8.94 -4.15
CA PRO A 10 12.40 10.26 -3.69
C PRO A 10 11.08 10.67 -4.36
N GLY A 11 10.17 11.23 -3.57
CA GLY A 11 8.86 11.71 -4.02
C GLY A 11 7.70 11.23 -3.15
N LYS A 12 6.51 11.80 -3.33
CA LYS A 12 5.32 11.39 -2.57
C LYS A 12 4.88 9.98 -2.95
N ARG A 13 4.22 9.28 -2.03
CA ARG A 13 3.58 7.99 -2.26
C ARG A 13 2.09 8.08 -2.00
N ALA A 14 1.33 7.14 -2.54
CA ALA A 14 -0.09 7.03 -2.21
C ALA A 14 -0.40 5.69 -1.53
N MET A 15 -1.19 5.75 -0.45
CA MET A 15 -1.60 4.58 0.32
C MET A 15 -3.11 4.66 0.61
N ARG A 16 -3.76 3.51 0.73
CA ARG A 16 -5.20 3.45 1.02
C ARG A 16 -5.47 4.10 2.36
N LYS A 17 -6.52 4.88 2.50
CA LYS A 17 -6.98 5.42 3.78
C LYS A 17 -7.74 4.37 4.59
N PHE A 18 -7.08 3.24 4.82
CA PHE A 18 -7.60 2.10 5.55
C PHE A 18 -6.44 1.42 6.28
N PRO A 19 -6.59 0.98 7.54
CA PRO A 19 -5.46 0.46 8.31
C PRO A 19 -5.01 -0.93 7.84
N ALA A 20 -5.93 -1.80 7.41
CA ALA A 20 -5.54 -3.10 6.88
C ALA A 20 -4.66 -2.92 5.64
N GLN A 21 -3.78 -3.88 5.42
CA GLN A 21 -2.67 -3.87 4.46
C GLN A 21 -1.55 -2.89 4.83
N ASN A 22 -1.89 -1.66 5.24
CA ASN A 22 -0.90 -0.64 5.57
C ASN A 22 -0.06 -1.02 6.79
N LEU A 23 -0.68 -1.57 7.84
CA LEU A 23 0.04 -1.98 9.05
C LEU A 23 0.93 -3.21 8.78
N GLU A 24 0.44 -4.15 7.98
CA GLU A 24 1.20 -5.32 7.51
C GLU A 24 2.44 -4.88 6.72
N TRP A 25 2.27 -3.98 5.74
CA TRP A 25 3.39 -3.41 4.99
C TRP A 25 4.33 -2.62 5.87
N ALA A 26 3.84 -1.88 6.86
CA ALA A 26 4.67 -1.16 7.80
C ALA A 26 5.57 -2.12 8.59
N LEU A 27 5.02 -3.21 9.15
CA LEU A 27 5.82 -4.20 9.86
C LEU A 27 6.83 -4.91 8.95
N MET A 28 6.43 -5.30 7.73
CA MET A 28 7.36 -5.87 6.76
C MET A 28 8.47 -4.88 6.36
N ALA A 29 8.15 -3.58 6.28
CA ALA A 29 9.15 -2.53 6.04
C ALA A 29 10.04 -2.27 7.27
N ASP A 30 9.59 -2.66 8.45
CA ASP A 30 10.35 -2.64 9.71
C ASP A 30 11.09 -3.96 10.00
N GLY A 31 11.16 -4.87 9.03
CA GLY A 31 11.94 -6.10 9.09
C GLY A 31 11.24 -7.31 9.70
N VAL A 32 9.94 -7.22 10.00
CA VAL A 32 9.14 -8.39 10.39
C VAL A 32 9.01 -9.32 9.18
N ALA A 33 9.27 -10.61 9.37
CA ALA A 33 9.09 -11.59 8.30
C ALA A 33 7.60 -11.72 7.95
N PRO A 34 7.22 -11.93 6.68
CA PRO A 34 5.81 -12.03 6.28
C PRO A 34 4.99 -13.05 7.09
N ALA A 35 5.62 -14.15 7.51
CA ALA A 35 4.98 -15.19 8.31
C ALA A 35 4.62 -14.74 9.74
N ASP A 36 5.34 -13.76 10.29
CA ASP A 36 5.21 -13.33 11.69
C ASP A 36 4.34 -12.06 11.83
N VAL A 37 3.94 -11.43 10.71
CA VAL A 37 3.23 -10.15 10.69
C VAL A 37 1.97 -10.19 11.56
N TYR A 38 1.16 -11.23 11.44
CA TYR A 38 -0.10 -11.34 12.19
C TYR A 38 0.12 -11.69 13.66
N GLU A 39 1.18 -12.43 14.00
CA GLU A 39 1.56 -12.66 15.40
C GLU A 39 1.94 -11.35 16.08
N VAL A 40 2.72 -10.51 15.38
CA VAL A 40 3.10 -9.18 15.88
C VAL A 40 1.86 -8.29 16.00
N LEU A 41 1.00 -8.21 14.97
CA LEU A 41 -0.22 -7.39 14.99
C LEU A 41 -1.26 -7.81 16.04
N ALA A 42 -1.17 -9.01 16.59
CA ALA A 42 -2.05 -9.47 17.66
C ALA A 42 -1.81 -8.74 19.00
N THR A 43 -0.74 -7.95 19.11
CA THR A 43 -0.36 -7.22 20.33
C THR A 43 -0.50 -5.71 20.17
N PRO A 44 -0.89 -4.96 21.22
CA PRO A 44 -0.88 -3.48 21.18
C PRO A 44 0.50 -2.92 20.80
N GLU A 45 1.58 -3.50 21.31
CA GLU A 45 2.95 -3.09 21.02
C GLU A 45 3.31 -3.28 19.54
N GLY A 46 2.82 -4.35 18.92
CA GLY A 46 3.01 -4.58 17.49
C GLY A 46 2.23 -3.59 16.62
N VAL A 47 1.02 -3.21 17.04
CA VAL A 47 0.25 -2.14 16.39
C VAL A 47 0.99 -0.79 16.50
N ASP A 48 1.50 -0.45 17.69
CA ASP A 48 2.28 0.77 17.90
C ASP A 48 3.57 0.78 17.07
N ARG A 49 4.23 -0.37 16.95
CA ARG A 49 5.41 -0.53 16.08
C ARG A 49 5.07 -0.26 14.61
N ALA A 50 3.95 -0.78 14.12
CA ALA A 50 3.49 -0.53 12.75
C ALA A 50 3.22 0.96 12.51
N PHE A 51 2.52 1.62 13.44
CA PHE A 51 2.28 3.07 13.34
C PHE A 51 3.56 3.90 13.41
N LYS A 52 4.51 3.56 14.29
CA LYS A 52 5.84 4.19 14.32
C LYS A 52 6.55 4.08 12.98
N LYS A 53 6.43 2.94 12.30
CA LYS A 53 7.02 2.79 10.97
C LYS A 53 6.28 3.64 9.93
N LEU A 54 4.95 3.67 9.93
CA LEU A 54 4.17 4.56 9.04
C LEU A 54 4.51 6.04 9.26
N ASP A 55 4.73 6.45 10.52
CA ASP A 55 5.12 7.81 10.89
C ASP A 55 6.41 8.27 10.20
N THR A 56 7.32 7.35 9.87
CA THR A 56 8.58 7.69 9.18
C THR A 56 8.37 8.27 7.77
N ILE A 57 7.24 7.99 7.14
CA ILE A 57 6.92 8.44 5.77
C ILE A 57 5.61 9.22 5.66
N LYS A 58 4.89 9.44 6.78
CA LYS A 58 3.52 10.00 6.75
C LYS A 58 3.37 11.33 6.03
N GLN A 59 4.39 12.20 6.10
CA GLN A 59 4.36 13.52 5.46
C GLN A 59 4.42 13.43 3.94
N ASP A 60 4.90 12.31 3.42
CA ASP A 60 5.01 12.04 1.99
C ASP A 60 3.84 11.20 1.46
N ILE A 61 2.84 10.86 2.28
CA ILE A 61 1.71 10.02 1.87
C ILE A 61 0.52 10.88 1.43
N VAL A 62 0.00 10.58 0.25
CA VAL A 62 -1.35 10.96 -0.22
C VAL A 62 -2.29 9.80 0.09
N TRP A 63 -3.30 10.04 0.93
CA TRP A 63 -4.26 9.00 1.29
C TRP A 63 -5.39 8.91 0.26
N TRP A 64 -5.50 7.76 -0.40
CA TRP A 64 -6.57 7.51 -1.37
C TRP A 64 -7.72 6.71 -0.74
N ASP A 65 -8.95 7.04 -1.15
CA ASP A 65 -10.19 6.42 -0.69
C ASP A 65 -10.89 5.62 -1.81
N ALA A 66 -10.69 6.01 -3.08
CA ALA A 66 -11.32 5.39 -4.23
C ALA A 66 -10.30 4.69 -5.14
N GLY A 67 -10.63 3.49 -5.62
CA GLY A 67 -9.71 2.67 -6.42
C GLY A 67 -9.28 3.25 -7.78
N ALA A 68 -9.90 4.35 -8.24
CA ALA A 68 -9.44 5.06 -9.44
C ALA A 68 -8.28 6.03 -9.16
N GLN A 69 -8.16 6.53 -7.92
CA GLN A 69 -7.18 7.54 -7.54
C GLN A 69 -5.72 7.09 -7.70
N PRO A 70 -5.32 5.85 -7.36
CA PRO A 70 -3.91 5.43 -7.50
C PRO A 70 -3.35 5.61 -8.92
N ALA A 71 -4.11 5.18 -9.94
CA ALA A 71 -3.70 5.32 -11.34
C ALA A 71 -3.64 6.79 -11.79
N GLN A 72 -4.58 7.62 -11.31
CA GLN A 72 -4.60 9.06 -11.59
C GLN A 72 -3.39 9.77 -10.98
N LEU A 73 -3.09 9.51 -9.71
CA LEU A 73 -1.96 10.11 -8.98
C LEU A 73 -0.61 9.74 -9.61
N LEU A 74 -0.47 8.49 -10.07
CA LEU A 74 0.71 8.07 -10.83
C LEU A 74 0.77 8.76 -12.21
N ALA A 75 -0.36 8.84 -12.93
CA ALA A 75 -0.41 9.45 -14.26
C ALA A 75 -0.10 10.96 -14.22
N SER A 76 -0.57 11.67 -13.19
CA SER A 76 -0.29 13.09 -12.98
C SER A 76 1.10 13.35 -12.39
N LYS A 77 1.84 12.30 -12.01
CA LYS A 77 3.14 12.36 -11.33
C LYS A 77 3.08 13.07 -9.97
N GLU A 78 1.90 13.16 -9.37
CA GLU A 78 1.75 13.64 -7.99
C GLU A 78 2.40 12.69 -6.98
N VAL A 79 2.46 11.41 -7.31
CA VAL A 79 3.17 10.38 -6.54
C VAL A 79 4.09 9.56 -7.44
N VAL A 80 5.19 9.07 -6.87
CA VAL A 80 6.16 8.20 -7.56
C VAL A 80 5.86 6.72 -7.38
N MET A 81 5.06 6.37 -6.37
CA MET A 81 4.66 5.01 -6.04
C MET A 81 3.30 5.01 -5.35
N THR A 82 2.49 3.98 -5.54
CA THR A 82 1.20 3.83 -4.84
C THR A 82 0.93 2.39 -4.50
N THR A 83 0.23 2.14 -3.40
CA THR A 83 -0.55 0.92 -3.24
C THR A 83 -1.82 1.02 -4.08
N ALA A 84 -2.31 -0.10 -4.59
CA ALA A 84 -3.52 -0.14 -5.41
C ALA A 84 -4.04 -1.57 -5.49
N TRP A 85 -5.34 -1.72 -5.76
CA TRP A 85 -5.85 -2.99 -6.27
C TRP A 85 -5.25 -3.24 -7.66
N ASN A 86 -4.58 -4.37 -7.84
CA ASN A 86 -3.82 -4.70 -9.04
C ASN A 86 -4.65 -4.59 -10.33
N GLY A 87 -5.93 -5.00 -10.30
CA GLY A 87 -6.84 -4.89 -11.45
C GLY A 87 -7.03 -3.45 -11.95
N ARG A 88 -6.97 -2.44 -11.07
CA ARG A 88 -7.07 -1.03 -11.44
C ARG A 88 -5.84 -0.56 -12.22
N ILE A 89 -4.66 -1.00 -11.79
CA ILE A 89 -3.40 -0.66 -12.47
C ILE A 89 -3.26 -1.45 -13.77
N GLN A 90 -3.62 -2.73 -13.76
CA GLN A 90 -3.61 -3.58 -14.95
C GLN A 90 -4.51 -3.01 -16.06
N ASN A 91 -5.73 -2.57 -15.71
CA ASN A 91 -6.62 -1.93 -16.67
C ASN A 91 -6.03 -0.63 -17.26
N ALA A 92 -5.38 0.20 -16.43
CA ALA A 92 -4.71 1.41 -16.92
C ALA A 92 -3.51 1.12 -17.84
N ILE A 93 -2.81 0.00 -17.63
CA ILE A 93 -1.74 -0.45 -18.52
C ILE A 93 -2.34 -0.94 -19.86
N ASP A 94 -3.30 -1.87 -19.80
CA ASP A 94 -3.81 -2.57 -20.98
C ASP A 94 -4.70 -1.69 -21.86
N THR A 95 -5.51 -0.83 -21.24
CA THR A 95 -6.51 -0.01 -21.95
C THR A 95 -5.97 1.38 -22.30
N ASP A 96 -5.30 2.05 -21.36
CA ASP A 96 -4.85 3.44 -21.52
C ASP A 96 -3.37 3.57 -21.92
N GLY A 97 -2.65 2.44 -22.05
CA GLY A 97 -1.24 2.41 -22.41
C GLY A 97 -0.33 3.11 -21.39
N LYS A 98 -0.73 3.18 -20.11
CA LYS A 98 0.07 3.86 -19.09
C LYS A 98 1.39 3.12 -18.85
N PRO A 99 2.52 3.83 -18.72
CA PRO A 99 3.84 3.22 -18.51
C PRO A 99 4.05 2.82 -17.05
N PHE A 100 3.08 2.12 -16.45
CA PHE A 100 3.15 1.67 -15.07
C PHE A 100 3.76 0.27 -14.97
N LYS A 101 4.32 -0.03 -13.80
CA LYS A 101 4.83 -1.36 -13.47
C LYS A 101 4.24 -1.81 -12.14
N ILE A 102 3.69 -3.01 -12.10
CA ILE A 102 3.22 -3.63 -10.87
C ILE A 102 4.40 -4.34 -10.20
N VAL A 103 4.60 -4.08 -8.91
CA VAL A 103 5.56 -4.79 -8.06
C VAL A 103 4.79 -5.79 -7.21
N TRP A 104 5.05 -7.08 -7.42
CA TRP A 104 4.32 -8.17 -6.76
C TRP A 104 4.93 -8.61 -5.42
N ASN A 105 6.14 -8.17 -5.11
CA ASN A 105 6.83 -8.49 -3.87
C ASN A 105 6.04 -8.00 -2.66
N ASN A 106 5.78 -8.89 -1.70
CA ASN A 106 5.01 -8.60 -0.49
C ASN A 106 3.58 -8.09 -0.76
N GLN A 107 2.98 -8.52 -1.87
CA GLN A 107 1.56 -8.33 -2.12
C GLN A 107 0.71 -9.00 -1.03
N ILE A 108 -0.44 -8.40 -0.74
CA ILE A 108 -1.44 -8.95 0.17
C ILE A 108 -2.62 -9.39 -0.68
N LEU A 109 -3.04 -10.65 -0.52
CA LEU A 109 -4.20 -11.20 -1.20
C LEU A 109 -5.45 -10.83 -0.42
N GLU A 110 -6.39 -10.15 -1.09
CA GLU A 110 -7.71 -9.86 -0.56
C GLU A 110 -8.76 -10.73 -1.25
N TYR A 111 -9.80 -11.11 -0.51
CA TYR A 111 -10.96 -11.81 -1.03
C TYR A 111 -12.21 -10.96 -0.83
N ASP A 112 -12.87 -10.59 -1.92
CA ASP A 112 -14.20 -9.98 -1.86
C ASP A 112 -15.27 -11.09 -1.80
N MET A 113 -16.23 -10.93 -0.89
CA MET A 113 -17.31 -11.88 -0.67
C MET A 113 -18.68 -11.20 -0.81
N ILE A 114 -19.64 -11.90 -1.38
CA ILE A 114 -21.05 -11.49 -1.40
C ILE A 114 -21.76 -12.18 -0.24
N ALA A 115 -22.48 -11.42 0.57
CA ALA A 115 -23.28 -11.93 1.68
C ALA A 115 -24.75 -11.50 1.57
N ILE A 116 -25.67 -12.34 2.05
CA ILE A 116 -27.09 -12.00 2.19
C ILE A 116 -27.28 -11.37 3.59
N PRO A 117 -27.78 -10.13 3.70
CA PRO A 117 -28.07 -9.52 4.99
C PRO A 117 -29.20 -10.26 5.72
N ASN A 118 -29.09 -10.37 7.05
CA ASN A 118 -30.15 -10.91 7.92
C ASN A 118 -31.24 -9.86 8.18
#